data_AF-A0A358AYW9-F1
#
_entry.id   AF-A0A358AYW9-F1
#
_cell.length_a   1.000
_cell.length_b   1.000
_cell.length_c   1.000
_cell.angle_alpha   90.00
_cell.angle_beta   90.00
_cell.angle_gamma   90.00
#
_symmetry.space_group_name_H-M   'P 1'
#
loop_
_entity.id
_entity.type
_entity.pdbx_description
1 polymer ?
#
loop_
_entity_poly.entity_id
_entity_poly.type
_entity_poly.pdbx_seq_one_letter_code
_entity_poly.pdbx_strand_id
1 'polypeptide(L)'
;EQQTTTTQIAAEIDNQIRQKLEGATTEAEALRQDAERRAALLGLETAMVSGLPLTDSAVRLQDAGIDIPEPLAALIAAPVTLPDLQGSIAEATRAALLAARKADMGDTLTDRLATFLQTQTGARPLAPQEGDTPEAVLSRIEGHVRSGDIAAAREQIASLPPAAQDALAPWATQADLYIAGRAALVTLLQE
;
A
#
# COMPACT_ATOMS: atom_id res chain seq x y z
N GLU A 1 49.28 -48.28 -26.35
CA GLU A 1 49.29 -47.08 -25.50
C GLU A 1 48.72 -45.85 -26.21
N GLN A 2 49.23 -45.42 -27.37
CA GLN A 2 48.72 -44.21 -28.06
C GLN A 2 47.23 -44.25 -28.44
N GLN A 3 46.68 -45.41 -28.86
CA GLN A 3 45.23 -45.55 -29.17
C GLN A 3 44.33 -45.46 -27.91
N THR A 4 44.85 -45.83 -26.75
CA THR A 4 44.13 -45.77 -25.47
C THR A 4 44.00 -44.32 -25.00
N THR A 5 45.06 -43.52 -25.17
CA THR A 5 45.10 -42.10 -24.81
C THR A 5 44.16 -41.25 -25.66
N THR A 6 44.10 -41.46 -26.99
CA THR A 6 43.18 -40.70 -27.87
C THR A 6 41.71 -40.99 -27.55
N THR A 7 41.38 -42.24 -27.22
CA THR A 7 40.02 -42.65 -26.84
C THR A 7 39.61 -42.03 -25.49
N GLN A 8 40.54 -41.96 -24.53
CA GLN A 8 40.31 -41.29 -23.25
C GLN A 8 40.08 -39.77 -23.42
N ILE A 9 40.86 -39.10 -24.28
CA ILE A 9 40.71 -37.65 -24.52
C ILE A 9 39.36 -37.34 -25.18
N ALA A 10 38.92 -38.15 -26.16
CA ALA A 10 37.62 -37.96 -26.80
C ALA A 10 36.45 -38.15 -25.81
N ALA A 11 36.52 -39.19 -24.97
CA ALA A 11 35.52 -39.43 -23.94
C ALA A 11 35.45 -38.31 -22.88
N GLU A 12 36.61 -37.75 -22.49
CA GLU A 12 36.68 -36.62 -21.57
C GLU A 12 36.05 -35.35 -22.17
N ILE A 13 36.33 -35.05 -23.44
CA ILE A 13 35.74 -33.90 -24.13
C ILE A 13 34.22 -34.03 -24.22
N ASP A 14 33.70 -35.22 -24.57
CA ASP A 14 32.25 -35.47 -24.62
C ASP A 14 31.60 -35.32 -23.25
N ASN A 15 32.26 -35.76 -22.18
CA ASN A 15 31.78 -35.59 -20.82
C ASN A 15 31.74 -34.11 -20.40
N GLN A 16 32.79 -33.34 -20.73
CA GLN A 16 32.84 -31.91 -20.45
C GLN A 16 31.80 -31.12 -21.23
N ILE A 17 31.55 -31.46 -22.50
CA ILE A 17 30.51 -30.83 -23.31
C ILE A 17 29.14 -31.12 -22.69
N ARG A 18 28.87 -32.38 -22.31
CA ARG A 18 27.62 -32.77 -21.67
C ARG A 18 27.40 -32.03 -20.35
N GLN A 19 28.41 -31.98 -19.49
CA GLN A 19 28.35 -31.28 -18.22
C GLN A 19 28.09 -29.77 -18.39
N LYS A 20 28.71 -29.13 -19.39
CA LYS A 20 28.47 -27.71 -19.71
C LYS A 20 27.06 -27.47 -20.25
N LEU A 21 26.55 -28.35 -21.12
CA LEU A 21 25.19 -28.29 -21.62
C LEU A 21 24.17 -28.48 -20.50
N GLU A 22 24.35 -29.51 -19.66
CA GLU A 22 23.50 -29.75 -18.50
C GLU A 22 23.50 -28.53 -17.56
N GLY A 23 24.69 -28.01 -17.22
CA GLY A 23 24.84 -26.79 -16.42
C GLY A 23 24.13 -25.58 -17.03
N ALA A 24 24.32 -25.34 -18.33
CA ALA A 24 23.65 -24.25 -19.04
C ALA A 24 22.12 -24.41 -19.07
N THR A 25 21.61 -25.65 -19.21
CA THR A 25 20.15 -25.91 -19.17
C THR A 25 19.57 -25.70 -17.79
N THR A 26 20.26 -26.12 -16.73
CA THR A 26 19.84 -25.88 -15.34
C THR A 26 19.84 -24.39 -14.99
N GLU A 27 20.88 -23.66 -15.41
CA GLU A 27 20.97 -22.21 -15.21
C GLU A 27 19.86 -21.46 -15.98
N ALA A 28 19.61 -21.83 -17.23
CA ALA A 28 18.52 -21.25 -18.02
C ALA A 28 17.14 -21.49 -17.39
N GLU A 29 16.91 -22.69 -16.86
CA GLU A 29 15.66 -23.03 -16.16
C GLU A 29 15.51 -22.22 -14.87
N ALA A 30 16.58 -22.07 -14.09
CA ALA A 30 16.57 -21.27 -12.86
C ALA A 30 16.27 -19.78 -13.16
N LEU A 31 16.90 -19.21 -14.19
CA LEU A 31 16.65 -17.84 -14.64
C LEU A 31 15.20 -17.66 -15.12
N ARG A 32 14.65 -18.65 -15.81
CA ARG A 32 13.24 -18.63 -16.24
C ARG A 32 12.29 -18.60 -15.04
N GLN A 33 12.50 -19.49 -14.07
CA GLN A 33 11.67 -19.54 -12.86
C GLN A 33 11.75 -18.24 -12.06
N ASP A 34 12.94 -17.67 -11.92
CA ASP A 34 13.14 -16.37 -11.27
C ASP A 34 12.40 -15.24 -12.01
N ALA A 35 12.46 -15.21 -13.35
CA ALA A 35 11.73 -14.24 -14.16
C ALA A 35 10.20 -14.40 -14.03
N GLU A 36 9.69 -15.63 -14.01
CA GLU A 36 8.26 -15.92 -13.82
C GLU A 36 7.77 -15.47 -12.44
N ARG A 37 8.56 -15.73 -11.38
CA ARG A 37 8.26 -15.26 -10.01
C ARG A 37 8.19 -13.74 -9.93
N ARG A 38 9.18 -13.03 -10.48
CA ARG A 38 9.15 -11.56 -10.53
C ARG A 38 7.98 -11.03 -11.35
N ALA A 39 7.65 -11.66 -12.47
CA ALA A 39 6.52 -11.25 -13.30
C ALA A 39 5.18 -11.42 -12.55
N ALA A 40 5.02 -12.48 -11.76
CA ALA A 40 3.83 -12.68 -10.93
C ALA A 40 3.69 -11.60 -9.85
N LEU A 41 4.78 -11.27 -9.15
CA LEU A 41 4.81 -10.21 -8.13
C LEU A 41 4.49 -8.82 -8.72
N LEU A 42 5.11 -8.46 -9.85
CA LEU A 42 4.82 -7.21 -10.56
C LEU A 42 3.39 -7.15 -11.10
N GLY A 43 2.86 -8.31 -11.53
CA GLY A 43 1.46 -8.43 -11.93
C GLY A 43 0.49 -8.10 -10.80
N LEU A 44 0.77 -8.60 -9.58
CA LEU A 44 0.00 -8.27 -8.40
C LEU A 44 0.11 -6.78 -8.03
N GLU A 45 1.32 -6.21 -8.04
CA GLU A 45 1.53 -4.78 -7.79
C GLU A 45 0.71 -3.93 -8.76
N THR A 46 0.75 -4.30 -10.04
CA THR A 46 -0.01 -3.63 -11.10
C THR A 46 -1.50 -3.72 -10.82
N ALA A 47 -2.00 -4.88 -10.39
CA ALA A 47 -3.41 -5.06 -10.06
C ALA A 47 -3.85 -4.19 -8.88
N MET A 48 -3.03 -4.13 -7.82
CA MET A 48 -3.26 -3.28 -6.65
C MET A 48 -3.33 -1.80 -7.00
N VAL A 49 -2.48 -1.31 -7.91
CA VAL A 49 -2.41 0.11 -8.29
C VAL A 49 -3.44 0.47 -9.37
N SER A 50 -3.79 -0.47 -10.25
CA SER A 50 -4.70 -0.24 -11.39
C SER A 50 -6.17 -0.52 -11.09
N GLY A 51 -6.49 -1.07 -9.91
CA GLY A 51 -7.86 -1.46 -9.58
C GLY A 51 -8.33 -2.75 -10.25
N LEU A 52 -7.39 -3.62 -10.64
CA LEU A 52 -7.74 -4.92 -11.24
C LEU A 52 -8.03 -5.94 -10.13
N PRO A 53 -8.85 -6.98 -10.41
CA PRO A 53 -9.08 -8.07 -9.47
C PRO A 53 -7.77 -8.71 -9.01
N LEU A 54 -7.60 -8.84 -7.69
CA LEU A 54 -6.41 -9.45 -7.10
C LEU A 54 -6.42 -10.98 -7.20
N THR A 55 -7.59 -11.60 -7.40
CA THR A 55 -7.76 -13.06 -7.45
C THR A 55 -6.91 -13.73 -8.54
N ASP A 56 -6.91 -13.19 -9.75
CA ASP A 56 -6.13 -13.75 -10.86
C ASP A 56 -4.62 -13.64 -10.60
N SER A 57 -4.19 -12.54 -9.96
CA SER A 57 -2.79 -12.33 -9.59
C SER A 57 -2.38 -13.28 -8.46
N ALA A 58 -3.27 -13.55 -7.50
CA ALA A 58 -3.03 -14.52 -6.43
C ALA A 58 -2.82 -15.94 -6.97
N VAL A 59 -3.60 -16.36 -7.97
CA VAL A 59 -3.42 -17.65 -8.65
C VAL A 59 -2.03 -17.73 -9.31
N ARG A 60 -1.60 -16.67 -10.01
CA ARG A 60 -0.26 -16.65 -10.63
C ARG A 60 0.88 -16.73 -9.62
N LEU A 61 0.72 -16.13 -8.44
CA LEU A 61 1.73 -16.25 -7.37
C LEU A 61 1.85 -17.68 -6.87
N GLN A 62 0.72 -18.37 -6.71
CA GLN A 62 0.68 -19.78 -6.32
C GLN A 62 1.29 -20.67 -7.40
N ASP A 63 0.96 -20.44 -8.67
CA ASP A 63 1.54 -21.16 -9.81
C ASP A 63 3.06 -20.95 -9.91
N ALA A 64 3.55 -19.77 -9.53
CA ALA A 64 4.97 -19.45 -9.44
C ALA A 64 5.67 -20.01 -8.17
N GLY A 65 4.94 -20.77 -7.34
CA GLY A 65 5.49 -21.39 -6.12
C GLY A 65 5.91 -20.38 -5.05
N ILE A 66 5.31 -19.19 -5.02
CA ILE A 66 5.58 -18.16 -4.02
C ILE A 66 4.70 -18.42 -2.80
N ASP A 67 5.33 -18.56 -1.63
CA ASP A 67 4.61 -18.60 -0.36
C ASP A 67 4.05 -17.20 -0.06
N ILE A 68 2.75 -17.11 0.19
CA ILE A 68 2.05 -15.82 0.34
C ILE A 68 2.06 -15.44 1.83
N PRO A 69 2.76 -14.37 2.24
CA PRO A 69 2.77 -13.93 3.62
C PRO A 69 1.37 -13.54 4.09
N GLU A 70 1.11 -13.70 5.39
CA GLU A 70 -0.20 -13.43 6.00
C GLU A 70 -0.77 -12.02 5.66
N PRO A 71 0.01 -10.93 5.69
CA PRO A 71 -0.52 -9.60 5.33
C PRO A 71 -1.02 -9.52 3.89
N LEU A 72 -0.37 -10.24 2.97
CA LEU A 72 -0.78 -10.27 1.57
C LEU A 72 -1.99 -11.19 1.37
N ALA A 73 -2.05 -12.31 2.09
CA ALA A 73 -3.22 -13.19 2.10
C ALA A 73 -4.46 -12.47 2.64
N ALA A 74 -4.33 -11.67 3.69
CA ALA A 74 -5.41 -10.85 4.25
C ALA A 74 -5.92 -9.82 3.22
N LEU A 75 -5.02 -9.14 2.50
CA LEU A 75 -5.38 -8.23 1.42
C LEU A 75 -6.11 -8.95 0.28
N ILE A 76 -5.67 -10.16 -0.11
CA ILE A 76 -6.34 -10.94 -1.16
C ILE A 76 -7.75 -11.37 -0.72
N ALA A 77 -7.93 -11.72 0.56
CA ALA A 77 -9.22 -12.12 1.11
C ALA A 77 -10.22 -10.95 1.21
N ALA A 78 -9.74 -9.76 1.53
CA ALA A 78 -10.50 -8.51 1.56
C ALA A 78 -9.89 -7.49 0.59
N PRO A 79 -10.12 -7.66 -0.73
CA PRO A 79 -9.43 -6.89 -1.75
C PRO A 79 -9.73 -5.39 -1.63
N VAL A 80 -8.67 -4.62 -1.46
CA VAL A 80 -8.67 -3.15 -1.49
C VAL A 80 -7.60 -2.71 -2.47
N THR A 81 -7.97 -1.89 -3.44
CA THR A 81 -7.03 -1.33 -4.43
C THR A 81 -6.78 0.15 -4.19
N LEU A 82 -5.73 0.70 -4.81
CA LEU A 82 -5.45 2.13 -4.72
C LEU A 82 -6.62 2.99 -5.24
N PRO A 83 -7.24 2.67 -6.40
CA PRO A 83 -8.43 3.39 -6.86
C PRO A 83 -9.61 3.32 -5.88
N ASP A 84 -9.79 2.22 -5.15
CA ASP A 84 -10.86 2.12 -4.14
C ASP A 84 -10.63 3.10 -2.98
N LEU A 85 -9.40 3.19 -2.49
CA LEU A 85 -9.01 4.13 -1.44
C LEU A 85 -9.13 5.59 -1.92
N GLN A 86 -8.72 5.86 -3.16
CA GLN A 86 -8.84 7.17 -3.80
C GLN A 86 -10.29 7.57 -4.08
N GLY A 87 -11.15 6.63 -4.43
CA GLY A 87 -12.56 6.86 -4.68
C GLY A 87 -13.37 7.11 -3.41
N SER A 88 -12.96 6.50 -2.29
CA SER A 88 -13.69 6.57 -1.02
C SER A 88 -13.25 7.71 -0.10
N ILE A 89 -12.03 8.25 -0.26
CA ILE A 89 -11.49 9.27 0.66
C ILE A 89 -12.35 10.53 0.73
N ALA A 90 -12.89 11.01 -0.38
CA ALA A 90 -13.63 12.28 -0.42
C ALA A 90 -14.95 12.22 0.36
N GLU A 91 -15.56 11.04 0.50
CA GLU A 91 -16.73 10.84 1.35
C GLU A 91 -16.29 10.72 2.82
N ALA A 92 -15.23 9.97 3.08
CA ALA A 92 -14.68 9.78 4.42
C ALA A 92 -14.22 11.11 5.06
N THR A 93 -13.59 12.00 4.31
CA THR A 93 -13.15 13.32 4.77
C THR A 93 -14.32 14.26 5.04
N ARG A 94 -15.37 14.22 4.20
CA ARG A 94 -16.61 14.98 4.45
C ARG A 94 -17.29 14.52 5.73
N ALA A 95 -17.37 13.21 5.97
CA ALA A 95 -17.90 12.66 7.23
C ALA A 95 -17.05 13.10 8.44
N ALA A 96 -15.72 13.03 8.32
CA ALA A 96 -14.78 13.44 9.36
C ALA A 96 -14.90 14.93 9.70
N LEU A 97 -15.03 15.79 8.70
CA LEU A 97 -15.21 17.23 8.88
C LEU A 97 -16.53 17.56 9.60
N LEU A 98 -17.62 16.86 9.25
CA LEU A 98 -18.89 16.99 9.94
C LEU A 98 -18.80 16.53 11.40
N ALA A 99 -18.09 15.43 11.66
CA ALA A 99 -17.87 14.93 13.01
C ALA A 99 -17.02 15.89 13.85
N ALA A 100 -15.92 16.41 13.29
CA ALA A 100 -15.09 17.43 13.92
C ALA A 100 -15.91 18.67 14.30
N ARG A 101 -16.69 19.22 13.36
CA ARG A 101 -17.52 20.41 13.61
C ARG A 101 -18.60 20.15 14.65
N LYS A 102 -19.22 18.96 14.67
CA LYS A 102 -20.21 18.60 15.69
C LYS A 102 -19.58 18.48 17.09
N ALA A 103 -18.38 17.93 17.18
CA ALA A 103 -17.65 17.83 18.44
C ALA A 103 -17.24 19.22 18.95
N ASP A 104 -16.79 20.10 18.07
CA ASP A 104 -16.45 21.49 18.39
C ASP A 104 -17.69 22.31 18.82
N MET A 105 -18.87 21.97 18.27
CA MET A 105 -20.15 22.54 18.71
C MET A 105 -20.64 22.05 20.07
N GLY A 106 -19.98 21.04 20.65
CA GLY A 106 -20.44 20.26 21.81
C GLY A 106 -20.09 20.82 23.19
N ASP A 107 -19.29 21.89 23.32
CA ASP A 107 -18.80 22.27 24.66
C ASP A 107 -19.58 23.38 25.39
N THR A 108 -20.12 24.43 24.76
CA THR A 108 -20.79 25.48 25.57
C THR A 108 -21.84 26.32 24.81
N LEU A 109 -23.12 26.20 25.20
CA LEU A 109 -24.11 27.27 25.01
C LEU A 109 -23.60 28.61 25.60
N THR A 110 -22.72 28.52 26.59
CA THR A 110 -22.02 29.62 27.26
C THR A 110 -21.00 30.35 26.36
N ASP A 111 -20.17 29.66 25.54
CA ASP A 111 -19.25 30.35 24.62
C ASP A 111 -19.99 30.97 23.44
N ARG A 112 -21.15 30.41 23.04
CA ARG A 112 -22.02 31.05 22.04
C ARG A 112 -22.59 32.37 22.56
N LEU A 113 -23.00 32.42 23.83
CA LEU A 113 -23.47 33.64 24.47
C LEU A 113 -22.33 34.66 24.67
N ALA A 114 -21.12 34.20 25.03
CA ALA A 114 -19.93 35.05 25.14
C ALA A 114 -19.47 35.61 23.79
N THR A 115 -19.49 34.80 22.73
CA THR A 115 -19.14 35.21 21.36
C THR A 115 -20.18 36.18 20.78
N PHE A 116 -21.47 35.99 21.12
CA PHE A 116 -22.55 36.93 20.75
C PHE A 116 -22.41 38.29 21.46
N LEU A 117 -21.99 38.30 22.73
CA LEU A 117 -21.68 39.53 23.47
C LEU A 117 -20.40 40.23 22.96
N GLN A 118 -19.38 39.47 22.56
CA GLN A 118 -18.15 40.00 21.94
C GLN A 118 -18.42 40.63 20.56
N THR A 119 -19.31 40.02 19.76
CA THR A 119 -19.70 40.55 18.44
C THR A 119 -20.62 41.77 18.55
N GLN A 120 -21.42 41.90 19.61
CA GLN A 120 -22.17 43.13 19.92
C GLN A 120 -21.29 44.28 20.45
N THR A 121 -20.18 43.98 21.12
CA THR A 121 -19.26 44.99 21.71
C THR A 121 -18.12 45.43 20.77
N GLY A 122 -18.04 44.88 19.56
CA GLY A 122 -17.11 45.34 18.52
C GLY A 122 -15.64 44.97 18.77
N ALA A 123 -15.34 44.14 19.76
CA ALA A 123 -13.99 43.66 20.02
C ALA A 123 -13.66 42.54 19.02
N ARG A 124 -12.99 42.89 17.93
CA ARG A 124 -12.43 41.91 16.98
C ARG A 124 -11.40 41.02 17.70
N PRO A 125 -11.61 39.70 17.82
CA PRO A 125 -10.55 38.80 18.23
C PRO A 125 -9.56 38.66 17.07
N LEU A 126 -8.37 39.23 17.25
CA LEU A 126 -7.20 38.98 16.42
C LEU A 126 -6.38 37.82 17.01
N ALA A 127 -7.04 36.72 17.40
CA ALA A 127 -6.32 35.51 17.78
C ALA A 127 -5.84 34.82 16.50
N PRO A 128 -4.53 34.57 16.33
CA PRO A 128 -4.03 33.80 15.19
C PRO A 128 -4.64 32.40 15.25
N GLN A 129 -5.42 32.01 14.22
CA GLN A 129 -5.73 30.60 14.03
C GLN A 129 -4.51 29.95 13.36
N GLU A 130 -3.82 29.10 14.12
CA GLU A 130 -2.67 28.32 13.67
C GLU A 130 -3.06 27.38 12.51
N GLY A 131 -2.10 27.19 11.59
CA GLY A 131 -2.25 26.49 10.32
C GLY A 131 -2.35 24.95 10.41
N ASP A 132 -3.10 24.42 11.37
CA ASP A 132 -3.38 22.99 11.57
C ASP A 132 -4.88 22.73 11.86
N THR A 133 -5.77 23.50 11.23
CA THR A 133 -7.21 23.24 11.36
C THR A 133 -7.55 21.83 10.86
N PRO A 134 -8.59 21.17 11.41
CA PRO A 134 -9.02 19.86 10.93
C PRO A 134 -9.24 19.82 9.42
N GLU A 135 -9.71 20.93 8.83
CA GLU A 135 -9.92 21.09 7.39
C GLU A 135 -8.59 21.13 6.61
N ALA A 136 -7.56 21.79 7.13
CA ALA A 136 -6.22 21.77 6.53
C ALA A 136 -5.58 20.38 6.57
N VAL A 137 -5.73 19.66 7.69
CA VAL A 137 -5.23 18.28 7.82
C VAL A 137 -5.98 17.33 6.88
N LEU A 138 -7.31 17.41 6.81
CA LEU A 138 -8.12 16.60 5.89
C LEU A 138 -7.76 16.88 4.42
N SER A 139 -7.52 18.14 4.06
CA SER A 139 -7.06 18.51 2.71
C SER A 139 -5.69 17.89 2.37
N ARG A 140 -4.77 17.85 3.34
CA ARG A 140 -3.45 17.23 3.21
C ARG A 140 -3.56 15.70 3.05
N ILE A 141 -4.44 15.06 3.81
CA ILE A 141 -4.76 13.63 3.69
C ILE A 141 -5.26 13.32 2.27
N GLU A 142 -6.21 14.10 1.73
CA GLU A 142 -6.69 13.90 0.36
C GLU A 142 -5.59 14.08 -0.68
N GLY A 143 -4.68 15.04 -0.47
CA GLY A 143 -3.51 15.24 -1.32
C GLY A 143 -2.61 14.01 -1.38
N HIS A 144 -2.30 13.44 -0.21
CA HIS A 144 -1.50 12.22 -0.09
C HIS A 144 -2.18 11.04 -0.77
N VAL A 145 -3.47 10.80 -0.51
CA VAL A 145 -4.23 9.72 -1.15
C VAL A 145 -4.25 9.87 -2.67
N ARG A 146 -4.48 11.09 -3.18
CA ARG A 146 -4.47 11.38 -4.62
C ARG A 146 -3.11 11.13 -5.27
N SER A 147 -2.03 11.38 -4.54
CA SER A 147 -0.66 11.08 -5.00
C SER A 147 -0.28 9.59 -4.89
N GLY A 148 -1.10 8.77 -4.23
CA GLY A 148 -0.82 7.36 -3.98
C GLY A 148 -0.03 7.08 -2.69
N ASP A 149 0.26 8.12 -1.90
CA ASP A 149 0.94 7.99 -0.61
C ASP A 149 -0.06 7.69 0.52
N ILE A 150 -0.54 6.45 0.53
CA ILE A 150 -1.53 5.99 1.52
C ILE A 150 -0.93 5.95 2.94
N ALA A 151 0.38 5.68 3.07
CA ALA A 151 1.05 5.65 4.36
C ALA A 151 1.09 7.05 5.00
N ALA A 152 1.50 8.08 4.25
CA ALA A 152 1.51 9.45 4.75
C ALA A 152 0.09 9.97 5.07
N ALA A 153 -0.91 9.58 4.27
CA ALA A 153 -2.31 9.89 4.56
C ALA A 153 -2.75 9.26 5.90
N ARG A 154 -2.41 8.00 6.14
CA ARG A 154 -2.77 7.23 7.34
C ARG A 154 -2.15 7.79 8.62
N GLU A 155 -0.90 8.27 8.55
CA GLU A 155 -0.22 8.93 9.67
C GLU A 155 -0.92 10.24 10.08
N GLN A 156 -1.38 11.02 9.10
CA GLN A 156 -2.03 12.31 9.37
C GLN A 156 -3.38 12.18 10.07
N ILE A 157 -4.07 11.04 9.91
CA ILE A 157 -5.34 10.79 10.62
C ILE A 157 -5.14 10.93 12.13
N ALA A 158 -3.99 10.52 12.68
CA ALA A 158 -3.72 10.60 14.13
C ALA A 158 -3.68 12.04 14.68
N SER A 159 -3.48 13.04 13.83
CA SER A 159 -3.49 14.46 14.23
C SER A 159 -4.90 15.09 14.28
N LEU A 160 -5.92 14.38 13.81
CA LEU A 160 -7.30 14.89 13.80
C LEU A 160 -7.95 14.78 15.20
N PRO A 161 -8.99 15.56 15.49
CA PRO A 161 -9.80 15.36 16.69
C PRO A 161 -10.41 13.94 16.75
N PRO A 162 -10.63 13.35 17.94
CA PRO A 162 -11.12 11.97 18.07
C PRO A 162 -12.37 11.66 17.24
N ALA A 163 -13.35 12.58 17.24
CA ALA A 163 -14.58 12.41 16.46
C ALA A 163 -14.34 12.28 14.94
N ALA A 164 -13.32 12.96 14.41
CA ALA A 164 -12.93 12.85 13.01
C ALA A 164 -12.13 11.57 12.73
N GLN A 165 -11.31 11.12 13.69
CA GLN A 165 -10.62 9.82 13.60
C GLN A 165 -11.62 8.67 13.53
N ASP A 166 -12.62 8.68 14.42
CA ASP A 166 -13.68 7.65 14.46
C ASP A 166 -14.45 7.57 13.14
N ALA A 167 -14.75 8.73 12.54
CA ALA A 167 -15.40 8.80 11.23
C ALA A 167 -14.53 8.25 10.08
N LEU A 168 -13.20 8.35 10.20
CA LEU A 168 -12.23 7.81 9.24
C LEU A 168 -11.86 6.35 9.50
N ALA A 169 -12.23 5.76 10.65
CA ALA A 169 -11.81 4.42 11.03
C ALA A 169 -12.11 3.33 9.97
N PRO A 170 -13.26 3.33 9.28
CA PRO A 170 -13.51 2.35 8.21
C PRO A 170 -12.51 2.48 7.05
N TRP A 171 -12.22 3.71 6.61
CA TRP A 171 -11.24 3.99 5.56
C TRP A 171 -9.82 3.65 6.02
N ALA A 172 -9.48 4.02 7.26
CA ALA A 172 -8.17 3.75 7.86
C ALA A 172 -7.89 2.24 7.94
N THR A 173 -8.90 1.42 8.25
CA THR A 173 -8.77 -0.04 8.27
C THR A 173 -8.43 -0.60 6.88
N GLN A 174 -9.08 -0.09 5.83
CA GLN A 174 -8.78 -0.48 4.44
C GLN A 174 -7.38 0.00 4.02
N ALA A 175 -6.99 1.21 4.42
CA ALA A 175 -5.66 1.74 4.18
C ALA A 175 -4.57 0.90 4.86
N ASP A 176 -4.79 0.46 6.10
CA ASP A 176 -3.87 -0.39 6.85
C ASP A 176 -3.67 -1.76 6.17
N LEU A 177 -4.76 -2.38 5.69
CA LEU A 177 -4.69 -3.61 4.90
C LEU A 177 -3.87 -3.42 3.61
N TYR A 178 -4.12 -2.34 2.88
CA TYR A 178 -3.38 -2.02 1.66
C TYR A 178 -1.89 -1.78 1.92
N ILE A 179 -1.56 -1.01 2.96
CA ILE A 179 -0.17 -0.72 3.35
C ILE A 179 0.55 -2.02 3.73
N ALA A 180 -0.06 -2.86 4.57
CA ALA A 180 0.55 -4.10 5.04
C ALA A 180 0.77 -5.10 3.89
N GLY A 181 -0.23 -5.27 3.00
CA GLY A 181 -0.10 -6.12 1.83
C GLY A 181 0.96 -5.62 0.84
N ARG A 182 1.03 -4.29 0.61
CA ARG A 182 2.07 -3.70 -0.25
C ARG A 182 3.46 -3.85 0.36
N ALA A 183 3.61 -3.68 1.66
CA ALA A 183 4.89 -3.89 2.34
C ALA A 183 5.36 -5.34 2.21
N ALA A 184 4.47 -6.31 2.41
CA ALA A 184 4.79 -7.73 2.21
C ALA A 184 5.20 -8.03 0.76
N LEU A 185 4.52 -7.42 -0.23
CA LEU A 185 4.87 -7.56 -1.64
C LEU A 185 6.26 -7.00 -1.96
N VAL A 186 6.60 -5.82 -1.41
CA VAL A 186 7.93 -5.22 -1.59
C VAL A 186 9.02 -6.09 -0.99
N THR A 187 8.79 -6.70 0.17
CA THR A 187 9.73 -7.67 0.76
C THR A 187 9.96 -8.86 -0.18
N LEU A 188 8.90 -9.46 -0.74
CA LEU A 188 9.02 -10.58 -1.69
C LEU A 188 9.75 -10.20 -2.98
N LEU A 189 9.67 -8.94 -3.42
CA LEU A 189 10.41 -8.44 -4.58
C LEU A 189 11.91 -8.23 -4.31
N GLN A 190 12.30 -8.15 -3.03
CA GLN A 190 13.69 -7.96 -2.61
C GLN A 190 14.41 -9.27 -2.26
N GLU A 191 13.66 -10.36 -2.07
CA GLU A 191 14.18 -11.73 -1.94
C GLU A 191 14.60 -12.33 -3.29
#